data_AF-A0A1D6INZ6-F1
#
_entry.id   AF-A0A1D6INZ6-F1
#
_cell.length_a   1.000
_cell.length_b   1.000
_cell.length_c   1.000
_cell.angle_alpha   90.00
_cell.angle_beta   90.00
_cell.angle_gamma   90.00
#
_symmetry.space_group_name_H-M   'P 1'
#
loop_
_entity.id
_entity.type
_entity.pdbx_description
1 polymer ?
#
loop_
_entity_poly.entity_id
_entity_poly.type
_entity_poly.pdbx_seq_one_letter_code
_entity_poly.pdbx_strand_id
1 'polypeptide(L)'
;MRSLGQNPTEAELQDMINEVDADGNGTIDFPEFLNLMARKMKDTDSEEELKEAFRVFDKDQNGFISAAELRHVMTNLGEKLTDEEVDEMIREADVDGDGQINYEEFVKVMMAKYQLPHAHQVFLRPEVSCVCLNLRCAFGRVELMEQDKRAKVLCLHGFRTSGSFLKKQISKWHPSIFQQFEMVFPDGLFPAGGKSEIEGIFPPPYFEWFQFNKEFTEYTNLDECISYLCDYMVKNGPFDGLLGFSQGATLSALLIGYQAQGKLLSNHPPIKFMVSISGSKFRDPIICDVAYKDPIKVKSVHFIGEKDWLKVPSEELASAFDEPLIIRHPQGHTVPRLGSHSSQISLFDDVSVKQLSEWSSHVLEDLKSADVPEALDSGKPSDKEAAGAEFTENLVKA
;
A
#
# COMPACT_ATOMS: atom_id res chain seq x y z
N MET A 1 25.97 18.66 -0.48
CA MET A 1 25.39 18.88 0.87
C MET A 1 25.97 20.11 1.57
N ARG A 2 27.29 20.17 1.86
CA ARG A 2 27.91 21.39 2.44
C ARG A 2 27.86 22.62 1.51
N SER A 3 27.99 22.40 0.20
CA SER A 3 27.83 23.44 -0.82
C SER A 3 26.38 23.93 -0.99
N LEU A 4 25.40 23.22 -0.41
CA LEU A 4 23.98 23.59 -0.33
C LEU A 4 23.64 24.29 1.01
N GLY A 5 24.65 24.70 1.78
CA GLY A 5 24.47 25.35 3.09
C GLY A 5 24.08 24.40 4.23
N GLN A 6 24.05 23.09 4.01
CA GLN A 6 23.67 22.11 5.03
C GLN A 6 24.88 21.36 5.59
N ASN A 7 24.89 21.11 6.91
CA ASN A 7 25.90 20.32 7.61
C ASN A 7 25.28 19.05 8.23
N PRO A 8 24.87 18.07 7.42
CA PRO A 8 24.38 16.80 7.92
C PRO A 8 25.52 15.98 8.56
N THR A 9 25.15 15.22 9.57
CA THR A 9 26.02 14.25 10.25
C THR A 9 26.30 13.04 9.36
N GLU A 10 27.35 12.29 9.66
CA GLU A 10 27.72 11.08 8.91
C GLU A 10 26.58 10.05 8.87
N ALA A 11 25.82 9.93 9.96
CA ALA A 11 24.66 9.05 10.03
C ALA A 11 23.52 9.54 9.11
N GLU A 12 23.25 10.84 9.07
CA GLU A 12 22.24 11.42 8.18
C GLU A 12 22.67 11.32 6.70
N LEU A 13 23.96 11.46 6.41
CA LEU A 13 24.49 11.22 5.06
C LEU A 13 24.34 9.75 4.67
N GLN A 14 24.65 8.83 5.57
CA GLN A 14 24.52 7.40 5.32
C GLN A 14 23.06 6.99 5.12
N ASP A 15 22.14 7.53 5.91
CA ASP A 15 20.71 7.30 5.74
C ASP A 15 20.21 7.83 4.39
N MET A 16 20.71 9.00 3.95
CA MET A 16 20.36 9.57 2.65
C MET A 16 20.94 8.79 1.46
N ILE A 17 22.13 8.21 1.61
CA ILE A 17 22.70 7.29 0.61
C ILE A 17 21.84 6.03 0.54
N ASN A 18 21.58 5.39 1.69
CA ASN A 18 20.81 4.14 1.77
C ASN A 18 19.36 4.27 1.26
N GLU A 19 18.80 5.48 1.23
CA GLU A 19 17.42 5.74 0.79
C GLU A 19 17.27 5.87 -0.72
N VAL A 20 18.37 6.13 -1.44
CA VAL A 20 18.33 6.50 -2.86
C VAL A 20 19.28 5.69 -3.73
N ASP A 21 20.32 5.09 -3.15
CA ASP A 21 21.18 4.06 -3.74
C ASP A 21 20.34 2.81 -4.12
N ALA A 22 19.87 2.80 -5.37
CA ALA A 22 19.00 1.80 -5.96
C ALA A 22 19.78 0.61 -6.51
N ASP A 23 21.05 0.79 -6.88
CA ASP A 23 21.94 -0.29 -7.32
C ASP A 23 22.69 -0.98 -6.17
N GLY A 24 22.70 -0.35 -4.98
CA GLY A 24 23.26 -0.89 -3.74
C GLY A 24 24.79 -0.84 -3.69
N ASN A 25 25.41 0.04 -4.49
CA ASN A 25 26.86 0.14 -4.59
C ASN A 25 27.51 0.94 -3.45
N GLY A 26 26.71 1.54 -2.56
CA GLY A 26 27.15 2.32 -1.40
C GLY A 26 27.57 3.75 -1.75
N THR A 27 27.34 4.18 -2.99
CA THR A 27 27.54 5.52 -3.52
C THR A 27 26.20 6.03 -4.11
N ILE A 28 26.15 7.23 -4.68
CA ILE A 28 24.89 7.81 -5.19
C ILE A 28 25.16 8.23 -6.62
N ASP A 29 24.69 7.43 -7.56
CA ASP A 29 24.83 7.74 -8.98
C ASP A 29 23.97 8.95 -9.38
N PHE A 30 24.12 9.47 -10.59
CA PHE A 30 23.38 10.64 -11.01
C PHE A 30 21.84 10.46 -11.02
N PRO A 31 21.29 9.38 -11.62
CA PRO A 31 19.88 9.04 -11.48
C PRO A 31 19.38 9.03 -10.03
N GLU A 32 20.17 8.49 -9.12
CA GLU A 32 19.88 8.42 -7.69
C GLU A 32 19.99 9.80 -7.04
N PHE A 33 21.00 10.58 -7.38
CA PHE A 33 21.18 11.95 -6.86
C PHE A 33 20.03 12.87 -7.28
N LEU A 34 19.56 12.75 -8.53
CA LEU A 34 18.39 13.47 -9.02
C LEU A 34 17.13 13.05 -8.27
N ASN A 35 16.95 11.75 -8.01
CA ASN A 35 15.84 11.24 -7.18
C ASN A 35 15.90 11.76 -5.74
N LEU A 36 17.11 11.88 -5.18
CA LEU A 36 17.34 12.38 -3.83
C LEU A 36 16.96 13.87 -3.71
N MET A 37 17.41 14.69 -4.68
CA MET A 37 17.09 16.11 -4.74
C MET A 37 15.60 16.32 -4.97
N ALA A 38 15.00 15.59 -5.90
CA ALA A 38 13.58 15.70 -6.21
C ALA A 38 12.67 15.22 -5.06
N ARG A 39 13.09 14.21 -4.27
CA ARG A 39 12.38 13.80 -3.05
C ARG A 39 12.43 14.84 -1.95
N LYS A 40 13.58 15.50 -1.74
CA LYS A 40 13.68 16.59 -0.76
C LYS A 40 12.82 17.81 -1.13
N MET A 41 12.60 18.05 -2.42
CA MET A 41 11.72 19.10 -2.94
C MET A 41 10.23 18.82 -2.77
N LYS A 42 9.85 17.62 -2.33
CA LYS A 42 8.45 17.21 -2.14
C LYS A 42 7.79 17.83 -0.89
N ASP A 43 8.58 18.42 0.02
CA ASP A 43 8.08 19.07 1.23
C ASP A 43 7.76 20.57 1.03
N THR A 44 8.13 21.16 -0.11
CA THR A 44 7.88 22.58 -0.43
C THR A 44 7.83 22.80 -1.96
N ASP A 45 6.62 22.82 -2.55
CA ASP A 45 6.35 23.12 -3.98
C ASP A 45 6.68 24.58 -4.36
N SER A 46 7.93 25.04 -4.21
CA SER A 46 8.33 26.39 -4.61
C SER A 46 9.33 26.38 -5.78
N GLU A 47 8.98 27.11 -6.83
CA GLU A 47 9.84 27.41 -7.99
C GLU A 47 11.21 27.98 -7.57
N GLU A 48 11.28 28.55 -6.36
CA GLU A 48 12.48 29.11 -5.74
C GLU A 48 13.51 28.03 -5.41
N GLU A 49 13.10 26.86 -4.92
CA GLU A 49 14.02 25.75 -4.60
C GLU A 49 14.56 25.05 -5.85
N LEU A 50 13.76 24.94 -6.92
CA LEU A 50 14.22 24.44 -8.22
C LEU A 50 15.30 25.33 -8.82
N LYS A 51 15.17 26.64 -8.67
CA LYS A 51 16.19 27.62 -9.04
C LYS A 51 17.44 27.52 -8.16
N GLU A 52 17.29 27.27 -6.86
CA GLU A 52 18.44 27.06 -5.98
C GLU A 52 19.21 25.77 -6.29
N ALA A 53 18.51 24.68 -6.57
CA ALA A 53 19.13 23.44 -7.02
C ALA A 53 19.87 23.64 -8.35
N PHE A 54 19.26 24.33 -9.31
CA PHE A 54 19.90 24.66 -10.58
C PHE A 54 21.20 25.48 -10.40
N ARG A 55 21.17 26.50 -9.55
CA ARG A 55 22.35 27.33 -9.21
C ARG A 55 23.50 26.57 -8.56
N VAL A 56 23.24 25.39 -8.02
CA VAL A 56 24.30 24.56 -7.42
C VAL A 56 25.14 23.91 -8.50
N PHE A 57 24.53 23.62 -9.64
CA PHE A 57 25.17 23.07 -10.83
C PHE A 57 25.75 24.18 -11.73
N ASP A 58 24.96 25.19 -12.07
CA ASP A 58 25.37 26.35 -12.88
C ASP A 58 26.27 27.29 -12.05
N LYS A 59 27.59 27.05 -12.08
CA LYS A 59 28.57 27.75 -11.23
C LYS A 59 28.92 29.11 -11.79
N ASP A 60 28.97 29.23 -13.11
CA ASP A 60 29.26 30.49 -13.78
C ASP A 60 28.00 31.38 -13.94
N GLN A 61 26.82 30.87 -13.57
CA GLN A 61 25.52 31.54 -13.60
C GLN A 61 25.13 31.95 -15.03
N ASN A 62 25.52 31.16 -16.02
CA ASN A 62 25.23 31.41 -17.42
C ASN A 62 23.81 30.94 -17.83
N GLY A 63 23.08 30.25 -16.94
CA GLY A 63 21.74 29.73 -17.17
C GLY A 63 21.69 28.32 -17.75
N PHE A 64 22.84 27.66 -17.88
CA PHE A 64 23.03 26.32 -18.45
C PHE A 64 23.96 25.50 -17.55
N ILE A 65 23.80 24.18 -17.57
CA ILE A 65 24.71 23.26 -16.88
C ILE A 65 25.57 22.58 -17.94
N SER A 66 26.87 22.89 -17.94
CA SER A 66 27.83 22.26 -18.83
C SER A 66 28.32 20.90 -18.31
N ALA A 67 28.89 20.08 -19.20
CA ALA A 67 29.55 18.82 -18.85
C ALA A 67 30.62 18.98 -17.77
N ALA A 68 31.39 20.06 -17.84
CA ALA A 68 32.44 20.36 -16.88
C ALA A 68 31.86 20.67 -15.50
N GLU A 69 30.75 21.41 -15.43
CA GLU A 69 30.08 21.75 -14.18
C GLU A 69 29.38 20.56 -13.55
N LEU A 70 28.70 19.75 -14.37
CA LEU A 70 28.08 18.51 -13.94
C LEU A 70 29.12 17.56 -13.33
N ARG A 71 30.24 17.35 -14.05
CA ARG A 71 31.37 16.55 -13.57
C ARG A 71 31.96 17.10 -12.27
N HIS A 72 32.13 18.42 -12.18
CA HIS A 72 32.70 19.06 -11.02
C HIS A 72 31.82 18.85 -9.78
N VAL A 73 30.50 18.98 -9.92
CA VAL A 73 29.55 18.73 -8.82
C VAL A 73 29.58 17.26 -8.41
N MET A 74 29.57 16.32 -9.35
CA MET A 74 29.62 14.88 -9.05
C MET A 74 30.91 14.45 -8.35
N THR A 75 32.04 14.98 -8.82
CA THR A 75 33.35 14.75 -8.19
C THR A 75 33.38 15.25 -6.75
N ASN A 76 32.75 16.40 -6.47
CA ASN A 76 32.65 16.95 -5.12
C ASN A 76 31.67 16.17 -4.23
N LEU A 77 30.76 15.40 -4.81
CA LEU A 77 29.81 14.53 -4.10
C LEU A 77 30.39 13.14 -3.80
N GLY A 78 31.62 12.86 -4.24
CA GLY A 78 32.33 11.61 -3.96
C GLY A 78 32.41 10.66 -5.15
N GLU A 79 31.79 11.00 -6.27
CA GLU A 79 31.73 10.16 -7.46
C GLU A 79 32.60 10.67 -8.60
N LYS A 80 33.46 9.80 -9.13
CA LYS A 80 34.30 10.11 -10.29
C LYS A 80 33.68 9.50 -11.53
N LEU A 81 32.88 10.29 -12.22
CA LEU A 81 32.36 9.93 -13.54
C LEU A 81 33.45 10.08 -14.61
N THR A 82 33.47 9.15 -15.55
CA THR A 82 34.28 9.19 -16.77
C THR A 82 33.75 10.25 -17.76
N ASP A 83 34.51 10.53 -18.81
CA ASP A 83 34.08 11.53 -19.80
C ASP A 83 32.83 11.02 -20.54
N GLU A 84 32.81 9.74 -20.84
CA GLU A 84 31.72 9.04 -21.51
C GLU A 84 30.42 9.01 -20.70
N GLU A 85 30.49 8.79 -19.37
CA GLU A 85 29.30 8.76 -18.50
C GLU A 85 28.65 10.14 -18.39
N VAL A 86 29.44 11.21 -18.31
CA VAL A 86 28.90 12.58 -18.27
C VAL A 86 28.27 12.97 -19.61
N ASP A 87 28.89 12.54 -20.72
CA ASP A 87 28.37 12.78 -22.06
C ASP A 87 27.08 12.00 -22.35
N GLU A 88 26.91 10.83 -21.74
CA GLU A 88 25.66 10.07 -21.76
C GLU A 88 24.57 10.79 -20.95
N MET A 89 24.91 11.26 -19.74
CA MET A 89 23.99 12.00 -18.87
C MET A 89 23.46 13.29 -19.50
N ILE A 90 24.32 14.05 -20.20
CA ILE A 90 23.89 15.25 -20.92
C ILE A 90 22.96 14.88 -22.05
N ARG A 91 23.29 13.86 -22.84
CA ARG A 91 22.48 13.44 -23.98
C ARG A 91 21.08 12.98 -23.61
N GLU A 92 20.88 12.45 -22.41
CA GLU A 92 19.56 12.06 -21.91
C GLU A 92 18.71 13.28 -21.49
N ALA A 93 19.35 14.36 -21.07
CA ALA A 93 18.70 15.55 -20.52
C ALA A 93 18.51 16.68 -21.55
N ASP A 94 19.46 16.82 -22.47
CA ASP A 94 19.54 17.81 -23.53
C ASP A 94 18.56 17.45 -24.67
N VAL A 95 17.43 18.15 -24.71
CA VAL A 95 16.33 17.90 -25.66
C VAL A 95 16.55 18.68 -26.95
N ASP A 96 17.18 19.86 -26.86
CA ASP A 96 17.42 20.74 -28.01
C ASP A 96 18.76 20.48 -28.72
N GLY A 97 19.64 19.68 -28.12
CA GLY A 97 20.90 19.20 -28.67
C GLY A 97 22.02 20.23 -28.62
N ASP A 98 21.94 21.24 -27.74
CA ASP A 98 22.94 22.29 -27.60
C ASP A 98 24.20 21.87 -26.81
N GLY A 99 24.20 20.65 -26.26
CA GLY A 99 25.29 20.04 -25.50
C GLY A 99 25.35 20.51 -24.05
N GLN A 100 24.34 21.23 -23.57
CA GLN A 100 24.20 21.73 -22.22
C GLN A 100 22.77 21.47 -21.72
N ILE A 101 22.53 21.65 -20.43
CA ILE A 101 21.18 21.46 -19.85
C ILE A 101 20.66 22.81 -19.39
N ASN A 102 19.62 23.32 -20.03
CA ASN A 102 18.98 24.56 -19.60
C ASN A 102 17.98 24.33 -18.44
N TYR A 103 17.48 25.39 -17.83
CA TYR A 103 16.56 25.29 -16.69
C TYR A 103 15.28 24.50 -16.99
N GLU A 104 14.69 24.67 -18.17
CA GLU A 104 13.45 23.99 -18.55
C GLU A 104 13.68 22.48 -18.75
N GLU A 105 14.82 22.11 -19.33
CA GLU A 105 15.28 20.73 -19.49
C GLU A 105 15.60 20.09 -18.14
N PHE A 106 16.29 20.80 -17.25
CA PHE A 106 16.58 20.35 -15.89
C PHE A 106 15.30 20.06 -15.12
N VAL A 107 14.31 20.97 -15.17
CA VAL A 107 13.00 20.76 -14.53
C VAL A 107 12.26 19.58 -15.18
N LYS A 108 12.32 19.45 -16.51
CA LYS A 108 11.68 18.36 -17.23
C LYS A 108 12.29 17.01 -16.89
N VAL A 109 13.62 16.90 -16.74
CA VAL A 109 14.29 15.67 -16.30
C VAL A 109 13.93 15.35 -14.85
N MET A 110 13.94 16.35 -13.97
CA MET A 110 13.51 16.23 -12.58
C MET A 110 12.05 15.78 -12.47
N MET A 111 11.16 16.23 -13.37
CA MET A 111 9.73 15.92 -13.33
C MET A 111 9.32 14.68 -14.17
N ALA A 112 10.02 14.33 -15.24
CA ALA A 112 9.65 13.23 -16.13
C ALA A 112 9.93 11.85 -15.53
N LYS A 113 10.90 11.74 -14.60
CA LYS A 113 11.10 10.49 -13.83
C LYS A 113 10.02 10.25 -12.76
N TYR A 114 9.05 11.15 -12.58
CA TYR A 114 7.87 10.94 -11.71
C TYR A 114 6.71 10.17 -12.37
N GLN A 115 6.78 9.78 -13.66
CA GLN A 115 5.64 9.15 -14.36
C GLN A 115 5.90 7.75 -14.95
N LEU A 116 7.00 7.07 -14.60
CA LEU A 116 7.22 5.68 -15.02
C LEU A 116 7.22 4.70 -13.83
N PRO A 117 6.23 3.80 -13.72
CA PRO A 117 6.36 2.63 -12.85
C PRO A 117 7.49 1.74 -13.38
N HIS A 118 8.44 1.38 -12.52
CA HIS A 118 9.48 0.39 -12.82
C HIS A 118 8.84 -0.98 -13.12
N ALA A 119 8.59 -1.23 -14.40
CA ALA A 119 8.35 -2.53 -14.98
C ALA A 119 9.27 -2.66 -16.18
N HIS A 120 10.45 -3.26 -15.94
CA HIS A 120 11.22 -4.12 -16.84
C HIS A 120 12.71 -4.03 -16.48
N GLN A 121 13.22 -5.10 -15.88
CA GLN A 121 14.60 -5.49 -16.11
C GLN A 121 14.60 -6.96 -16.56
N VAL A 122 14.15 -7.18 -17.80
CA VAL A 122 14.44 -8.41 -18.53
C VAL A 122 14.72 -8.02 -19.99
N PHE A 123 16.00 -8.18 -20.37
CA PHE A 123 16.52 -8.38 -21.72
C PHE A 123 16.20 -7.33 -22.80
N LEU A 124 17.16 -6.46 -23.09
CA LEU A 124 17.41 -5.99 -24.45
C LEU A 124 18.92 -6.01 -24.74
N ARG A 125 19.38 -7.11 -25.35
CA ARG A 125 20.29 -6.98 -26.51
C ARG A 125 19.41 -7.14 -27.75
N PRO A 126 19.58 -6.27 -28.75
CA PRO A 126 19.90 -6.83 -30.05
C PRO A 126 20.90 -5.98 -30.85
N GLU A 127 21.96 -6.63 -31.31
CA GLU A 127 22.52 -6.33 -32.63
C GLU A 127 21.46 -6.65 -33.72
N VAL A 128 21.61 -6.02 -34.89
CA VAL A 128 20.87 -6.18 -36.16
C VAL A 128 19.53 -5.44 -36.35
N SER A 129 19.66 -4.20 -36.83
CA SER A 129 19.14 -3.67 -38.10
C SER A 129 17.90 -4.31 -38.78
N CYS A 130 17.06 -3.40 -39.27
CA CYS A 130 16.26 -3.45 -40.50
C CYS A 130 14.79 -3.93 -40.48
N VAL A 131 13.90 -2.97 -40.77
CA VAL A 131 12.95 -2.99 -41.90
C VAL A 131 11.71 -3.90 -41.78
N CYS A 132 10.54 -3.33 -41.49
CA CYS A 132 9.46 -3.14 -42.48
C CYS A 132 8.14 -2.65 -41.84
N LEU A 133 7.60 -1.59 -42.44
CA LEU A 133 6.19 -1.21 -42.43
C LEU A 133 5.29 -2.32 -43.01
N ASN A 134 4.02 -2.30 -42.57
CA ASN A 134 2.80 -2.80 -43.21
C ASN A 134 2.59 -4.33 -43.37
N LEU A 135 1.68 -4.88 -42.57
CA LEU A 135 0.69 -5.85 -43.07
C LEU A 135 -0.60 -5.81 -42.23
N ARG A 136 -1.68 -5.31 -42.85
CA ARG A 136 -3.05 -5.57 -42.44
C ARG A 136 -3.47 -6.97 -42.92
N CYS A 137 -4.36 -7.58 -42.13
CA CYS A 137 -5.25 -8.72 -42.44
C CYS A 137 -4.66 -10.13 -42.41
N ALA A 138 -4.91 -10.85 -41.30
CA ALA A 138 -5.50 -12.19 -41.31
C ALA A 138 -6.03 -12.55 -39.90
N PHE A 139 -7.33 -12.83 -39.80
CA PHE A 139 -8.03 -13.67 -38.80
C PHE A 139 -7.46 -13.84 -37.38
N GLY A 140 -8.28 -13.47 -36.39
CA GLY A 140 -8.23 -14.02 -35.03
C GLY A 140 -8.34 -12.95 -33.96
N ARG A 141 -9.37 -13.07 -33.10
CA ARG A 141 -9.63 -12.35 -31.84
C ARG A 141 -8.63 -11.24 -31.49
N VAL A 142 -9.14 -10.02 -31.41
CA VAL A 142 -8.62 -9.04 -30.46
C VAL A 142 -8.82 -9.66 -29.07
N GLU A 143 -7.81 -10.35 -28.56
CA GLU A 143 -7.68 -10.55 -27.12
C GLU A 143 -7.50 -9.15 -26.54
N LEU A 144 -8.57 -8.62 -25.97
CA LEU A 144 -8.47 -7.53 -25.03
C LEU A 144 -7.44 -7.98 -23.99
N MET A 145 -6.32 -7.26 -23.91
CA MET A 145 -5.41 -7.41 -22.77
C MET A 145 -6.26 -7.23 -21.51
N GLU A 146 -6.57 -8.32 -20.82
CA GLU A 146 -7.20 -8.25 -19.50
C GLU A 146 -6.26 -7.42 -18.63
N GLN A 147 -6.72 -6.26 -18.19
CA GLN A 147 -6.04 -5.52 -17.15
C GLN A 147 -5.94 -6.47 -15.95
N ASP A 148 -4.72 -6.76 -15.53
CA ASP A 148 -4.42 -7.61 -14.38
C ASP A 148 -5.10 -6.99 -13.15
N LYS A 149 -6.32 -7.43 -12.84
CA LYS A 149 -7.19 -6.80 -11.85
C LYS A 149 -6.66 -7.15 -10.47
N ARG A 150 -5.96 -6.19 -9.85
CA ARG A 150 -5.44 -6.35 -8.49
C ARG A 150 -6.60 -6.52 -7.52
N ALA A 151 -6.46 -7.48 -6.60
CA ALA A 151 -7.44 -7.70 -5.55
C ALA A 151 -7.54 -6.46 -4.65
N LYS A 152 -8.75 -5.96 -4.43
CA LYS A 152 -8.97 -4.69 -3.73
C LYS A 152 -9.16 -4.91 -2.24
N VAL A 153 -8.40 -4.20 -1.40
CA VAL A 153 -8.36 -4.38 0.06
C VAL A 153 -8.75 -3.10 0.77
N LEU A 154 -9.79 -3.17 1.61
CA LEU A 154 -10.17 -2.07 2.49
C LEU A 154 -9.37 -2.14 3.79
N CYS A 155 -8.64 -1.08 4.12
CA CYS A 155 -7.69 -1.03 5.22
C CYS A 155 -8.18 -0.09 6.33
N LEU A 156 -8.60 -0.66 7.46
CA LEU A 156 -9.20 0.07 8.58
C LEU A 156 -8.17 0.33 9.69
N HIS A 157 -7.94 1.61 9.99
CA HIS A 157 -6.97 2.07 10.97
C HIS A 157 -7.37 1.77 12.43
N GLY A 158 -6.45 1.95 13.37
CA GLY A 158 -6.68 1.73 14.80
C GLY A 158 -7.33 2.92 15.52
N PHE A 159 -7.64 2.74 16.80
CA PHE A 159 -8.26 3.76 17.64
C PHE A 159 -7.41 5.05 17.69
N ARG A 160 -8.03 6.21 17.41
CA ARG A 160 -7.39 7.53 17.39
C ARG A 160 -6.17 7.62 16.47
N THR A 161 -6.28 6.99 15.31
CA THR A 161 -5.29 7.12 14.22
C THR A 161 -5.99 7.54 12.94
N SER A 162 -5.38 7.34 11.78
CA SER A 162 -5.95 7.70 10.48
C SER A 162 -5.58 6.67 9.43
N GLY A 163 -6.31 6.66 8.31
CA GLY A 163 -6.00 5.82 7.16
C GLY A 163 -4.60 6.11 6.62
N SER A 164 -4.20 7.39 6.60
CA SER A 164 -2.85 7.80 6.19
C SER A 164 -1.76 7.28 7.13
N PHE A 165 -2.01 7.22 8.44
CA PHE A 165 -1.08 6.62 9.40
C PHE A 165 -0.95 5.12 9.19
N LEU A 166 -2.06 4.39 9.06
CA LEU A 166 -2.02 2.96 8.78
C LEU A 166 -1.28 2.67 7.46
N LYS A 167 -1.54 3.47 6.41
CA LYS A 167 -0.81 3.38 5.14
C LYS A 167 0.70 3.52 5.33
N LYS A 168 1.15 4.45 6.17
CA LYS A 168 2.58 4.64 6.50
C LYS A 168 3.18 3.49 7.31
N GLN A 169 2.39 2.80 8.14
CA GLN A 169 2.85 1.60 8.85
C GLN A 169 2.98 0.42 7.89
N ILE A 170 1.96 0.21 7.07
CA ILE A 170 1.89 -0.85 6.06
C ILE A 170 2.95 -0.68 4.97
N SER A 171 3.31 0.56 4.60
CA SER A 171 4.39 0.81 3.64
C SER A 171 5.78 0.35 4.12
N LYS A 172 5.92 -0.08 5.39
CA LYS A 172 7.17 -0.63 5.93
C LYS A 172 7.25 -2.15 5.76
N TRP A 173 6.25 -2.80 5.16
CA TRP A 173 6.37 -4.20 4.81
C TRP A 173 7.00 -4.34 3.43
N HIS A 174 7.61 -5.49 3.20
CA HIS A 174 8.28 -5.81 1.96
C HIS A 174 7.33 -5.65 0.75
N PRO A 175 7.77 -4.99 -0.34
CA PRO A 175 6.91 -4.69 -1.49
C PRO A 175 6.22 -5.92 -2.12
N SER A 176 6.86 -7.10 -2.06
CA SER A 176 6.30 -8.35 -2.60
C SER A 176 4.95 -8.72 -1.98
N ILE A 177 4.66 -8.28 -0.76
CA ILE A 177 3.41 -8.58 -0.06
C ILE A 177 2.26 -7.78 -0.66
N PHE A 178 2.48 -6.53 -1.04
CA PHE A 178 1.41 -5.59 -1.41
C PHE A 178 1.32 -5.26 -2.90
N GLN A 179 2.33 -5.57 -3.70
CA GLN A 179 2.35 -5.26 -5.13
C GLN A 179 1.13 -5.82 -5.89
N GLN A 180 0.55 -6.90 -5.38
CA GLN A 180 -0.58 -7.62 -5.99
C GLN A 180 -1.96 -7.11 -5.51
N PHE A 181 -2.00 -6.17 -4.55
CA PHE A 181 -3.23 -5.66 -3.95
C PHE A 181 -3.44 -4.16 -4.24
N GLU A 182 -4.67 -3.76 -4.50
CA GLU A 182 -5.09 -2.35 -4.47
C GLU A 182 -5.58 -2.01 -3.07
N MET A 183 -4.76 -1.33 -2.27
CA MET A 183 -5.07 -1.02 -0.87
C MET A 183 -5.71 0.37 -0.72
N VAL A 184 -6.87 0.43 -0.07
CA VAL A 184 -7.63 1.66 0.18
C VAL A 184 -7.69 1.93 1.68
N PHE A 185 -7.31 3.13 2.11
CA PHE A 185 -7.17 3.51 3.52
C PHE A 185 -8.10 4.67 3.87
N PRO A 186 -9.41 4.44 4.08
CA PRO A 186 -10.32 5.49 4.52
C PRO A 186 -10.03 5.93 5.96
N ASP A 187 -10.43 7.15 6.27
CA ASP A 187 -10.53 7.64 7.64
C ASP A 187 -11.86 7.25 8.28
N GLY A 188 -11.85 7.11 9.61
CA GLY A 188 -13.05 6.91 10.42
C GLY A 188 -13.98 8.13 10.40
N LEU A 189 -15.26 7.88 10.67
CA LEU A 189 -16.30 8.91 10.59
C LEU A 189 -16.20 9.93 11.74
N PHE A 190 -15.73 9.51 12.91
CA PHE A 190 -15.75 10.32 14.13
C PHE A 190 -14.35 10.88 14.41
N PRO A 191 -14.19 12.20 14.59
CA PRO A 191 -12.95 12.76 15.11
C PRO A 191 -12.60 12.15 16.47
N ALA A 192 -11.31 11.98 16.74
CA ALA A 192 -10.84 11.45 18.01
C ALA A 192 -11.36 12.29 19.19
N GLY A 193 -12.02 11.64 20.15
CA GLY A 193 -12.59 12.28 21.34
C GLY A 193 -11.57 12.62 22.43
N GLY A 194 -10.28 12.40 22.16
CA GLY A 194 -9.20 12.68 23.10
C GLY A 194 -7.83 12.49 22.49
N LYS A 195 -6.80 12.48 23.35
CA LYS A 195 -5.40 12.40 22.93
C LYS A 195 -5.11 11.12 22.16
N SER A 196 -4.36 11.25 21.07
CA SER A 196 -3.80 10.11 20.34
C SER A 196 -2.42 9.74 20.86
N GLU A 197 -2.10 8.44 20.89
CA GLU A 197 -0.77 7.96 21.26
C GLU A 197 0.30 8.28 20.21
N ILE A 198 -0.12 8.58 18.97
CA ILE A 198 0.77 8.93 17.87
C ILE A 198 0.97 10.45 17.73
N GLU A 199 0.37 11.23 18.64
CA GLU A 199 0.56 12.68 18.68
C GLU A 199 2.03 13.02 18.96
N GLY A 200 2.62 13.84 18.08
CA GLY A 200 4.05 14.15 18.08
C GLY A 200 4.93 13.20 17.24
N ILE A 201 4.37 12.08 16.77
CA ILE A 201 5.03 11.14 15.85
C ILE A 201 4.41 11.22 14.45
N PHE A 202 3.10 11.49 14.36
CA PHE A 202 2.37 11.64 13.10
C PHE A 202 1.31 12.73 13.22
N PRO A 203 1.14 13.62 12.23
CA PRO A 203 0.24 14.76 12.35
C PRO A 203 -1.25 14.37 12.36
N PRO A 204 -2.12 15.18 12.99
CA PRO A 204 -3.59 15.05 12.91
C PRO A 204 -4.10 15.34 11.47
N PRO A 205 -5.38 15.04 11.16
CA PRO A 205 -6.47 14.60 12.04
C PRO A 205 -6.39 13.12 12.45
N TYR A 206 -7.00 12.82 13.61
CA TYR A 206 -7.17 11.46 14.13
C TYR A 206 -8.64 11.13 14.26
N PHE A 207 -8.97 9.86 14.07
CA PHE A 207 -10.34 9.38 13.99
C PHE A 207 -10.56 8.13 14.84
N GLU A 208 -11.82 7.89 15.16
CA GLU A 208 -12.34 6.71 15.83
C GLU A 208 -13.42 6.11 14.91
N TRP A 209 -13.46 4.78 14.82
CA TRP A 209 -14.55 4.09 14.14
C TRP A 209 -15.80 4.08 15.02
N PHE A 210 -15.61 3.88 16.32
CA PHE A 210 -16.66 3.89 17.34
C PHE A 210 -16.02 4.18 18.70
N GLN A 211 -16.83 4.47 19.70
CA GLN A 211 -16.40 4.64 21.08
C GLN A 211 -16.82 3.43 21.92
N PHE A 212 -16.13 3.19 23.03
CA PHE A 212 -16.40 2.06 23.91
C PHE A 212 -16.20 2.43 25.39
N ASN A 213 -16.93 1.74 26.27
CA ASN A 213 -16.70 1.82 27.72
C ASN A 213 -15.41 1.04 28.11
N LYS A 214 -14.93 1.22 29.35
CA LYS A 214 -13.66 0.61 29.81
C LYS A 214 -13.67 -0.91 29.77
N GLU A 215 -14.86 -1.50 29.90
CA GLU A 215 -15.10 -2.93 29.93
C GLU A 215 -15.18 -3.55 28.53
N PHE A 216 -15.26 -2.71 27.49
CA PHE A 216 -15.47 -3.08 26.08
C PHE A 216 -16.77 -3.87 25.88
N THR A 217 -17.83 -3.56 26.63
CA THR A 217 -19.15 -4.21 26.52
C THR A 217 -20.20 -3.31 25.91
N GLU A 218 -19.98 -1.99 25.90
CA GLU A 218 -20.89 -1.01 25.34
C GLU A 218 -20.15 -0.19 24.29
N TYR A 219 -20.83 0.06 23.17
CA TYR A 219 -20.26 0.74 22.02
C TYR A 219 -21.15 1.92 21.60
N THR A 220 -20.55 3.09 21.45
CA THR A 220 -21.24 4.30 20.99
C THR A 220 -20.84 4.59 19.54
N ASN A 221 -21.82 4.96 18.73
CA ASN A 221 -21.72 5.22 17.29
C ASN A 221 -21.33 4.01 16.40
N LEU A 222 -21.42 2.78 16.92
CA LEU A 222 -21.05 1.58 16.17
C LEU A 222 -21.99 1.34 14.97
N ASP A 223 -23.31 1.50 15.15
CA ASP A 223 -24.29 1.26 14.08
C ASP A 223 -24.14 2.24 12.91
N GLU A 224 -23.85 3.51 13.22
CA GLU A 224 -23.60 4.56 12.23
C GLU A 224 -22.30 4.27 11.46
N CYS A 225 -21.27 3.79 12.16
CA CYS A 225 -20.02 3.35 11.55
C CYS A 225 -20.20 2.16 10.61
N ILE A 226 -20.96 1.14 11.04
CA ILE A 226 -21.27 -0.05 10.24
C ILE A 226 -22.01 0.38 8.96
N SER A 227 -23.00 1.25 9.11
CA SER A 227 -23.79 1.77 7.98
C SER A 227 -22.91 2.55 6.99
N TYR A 228 -22.05 3.45 7.50
CA TYR A 228 -21.05 4.17 6.70
C TYR A 228 -20.13 3.22 5.93
N LEU A 229 -19.59 2.19 6.58
CA LEU A 229 -18.70 1.23 5.92
C LEU A 229 -19.43 0.39 4.89
N CYS A 230 -20.67 -0.03 5.13
CA CYS A 230 -21.46 -0.76 4.13
C CYS A 230 -21.68 0.09 2.88
N ASP A 231 -22.09 1.35 3.04
CA ASP A 231 -22.26 2.29 1.93
C ASP A 231 -20.94 2.55 1.19
N TYR A 232 -19.86 2.76 1.95
CA TYR A 232 -18.53 2.96 1.39
C TYR A 232 -18.07 1.75 0.57
N MET A 233 -18.28 0.54 1.07
CA MET A 233 -17.89 -0.70 0.42
C MET A 233 -18.66 -0.95 -0.88
N VAL A 234 -19.97 -0.66 -0.89
CA VAL A 234 -20.79 -0.75 -2.10
C VAL A 234 -20.39 0.32 -3.12
N LYS A 235 -20.13 1.55 -2.68
CA LYS A 235 -19.82 2.68 -3.56
C LYS A 235 -18.42 2.61 -4.17
N ASN A 236 -17.42 2.15 -3.41
CA ASN A 236 -16.01 2.19 -3.81
C ASN A 236 -15.43 0.80 -4.13
N GLY A 237 -16.23 -0.26 -3.95
CA GLY A 237 -15.85 -1.64 -4.20
C GLY A 237 -16.07 -2.12 -5.65
N PRO A 238 -16.16 -3.43 -5.88
CA PRO A 238 -16.13 -4.49 -4.85
C PRO A 238 -14.75 -4.57 -4.18
N PHE A 239 -14.76 -5.02 -2.92
CA PHE A 239 -13.56 -5.25 -2.12
C PHE A 239 -13.42 -6.76 -1.95
N ASP A 240 -12.26 -7.31 -2.25
CA ASP A 240 -11.98 -8.75 -2.13
C ASP A 240 -11.54 -9.12 -0.71
N GLY A 241 -10.92 -8.19 0.01
CA GLY A 241 -10.40 -8.43 1.35
C GLY A 241 -10.48 -7.23 2.28
N LEU A 242 -10.36 -7.52 3.58
CA LEU A 242 -10.25 -6.52 4.63
C LEU A 242 -8.90 -6.63 5.33
N LEU A 243 -8.28 -5.50 5.62
CA LEU A 243 -7.12 -5.41 6.52
C LEU A 243 -7.49 -4.47 7.65
N GLY A 244 -7.20 -4.86 8.89
CA GLY A 244 -7.48 -3.99 10.03
C GLY A 244 -6.34 -4.00 11.04
N PHE A 245 -6.16 -2.87 11.72
CA PHE A 245 -5.35 -2.76 12.92
C PHE A 245 -6.21 -2.40 14.13
N SER A 246 -6.05 -3.11 15.25
CA SER A 246 -6.72 -2.80 16.52
C SER A 246 -8.24 -2.70 16.32
N GLN A 247 -8.85 -1.54 16.60
CA GLN A 247 -10.26 -1.25 16.33
C GLN A 247 -10.72 -1.60 14.90
N GLY A 248 -9.89 -1.32 13.89
CA GLY A 248 -10.21 -1.66 12.50
C GLY A 248 -10.22 -3.18 12.23
N ALA A 249 -9.37 -3.94 12.93
CA ALA A 249 -9.38 -5.41 12.82
C ALA A 249 -10.64 -6.01 13.46
N THR A 250 -11.00 -5.53 14.66
CA THR A 250 -12.25 -5.89 15.34
C THR A 250 -13.47 -5.62 14.45
N LEU A 251 -13.51 -4.44 13.81
CA LEU A 251 -14.59 -4.06 12.90
C LEU A 251 -14.63 -4.93 11.63
N SER A 252 -13.47 -5.26 11.06
CA SER A 252 -13.37 -6.13 9.88
C SER A 252 -13.97 -7.52 10.15
N ALA A 253 -13.69 -8.09 11.32
CA ALA A 253 -14.25 -9.39 11.71
C ALA A 253 -15.77 -9.32 11.91
N LEU A 254 -16.30 -8.23 12.49
CA LEU A 254 -17.76 -8.03 12.61
C LEU A 254 -18.42 -7.98 11.25
N LEU A 255 -17.88 -7.19 10.31
CA LEU A 255 -18.45 -7.06 8.96
C LEU A 255 -18.52 -8.41 8.24
N ILE A 256 -17.44 -9.20 8.32
CA ILE A 256 -17.39 -10.54 7.73
C ILE A 256 -18.38 -11.48 8.40
N GLY A 257 -18.41 -11.51 9.73
CA GLY A 257 -19.32 -12.38 10.49
C GLY A 257 -20.80 -12.07 10.19
N TYR A 258 -21.17 -10.79 10.15
CA TYR A 258 -22.51 -10.36 9.81
C TYR A 258 -22.86 -10.63 8.34
N GLN A 259 -21.92 -10.46 7.40
CA GLN A 259 -22.13 -10.79 6.00
C GLN A 259 -22.37 -12.31 5.83
N ALA A 260 -21.61 -13.16 6.53
CA ALA A 260 -21.79 -14.61 6.50
C ALA A 260 -23.18 -15.06 6.99
N GLN A 261 -23.79 -14.29 7.90
CA GLN A 261 -25.16 -14.52 8.39
C GLN A 261 -26.23 -13.79 7.54
N GLY A 262 -25.85 -13.18 6.42
CA GLY A 262 -26.75 -12.43 5.52
C GLY A 262 -27.33 -11.16 6.14
N LYS A 263 -26.69 -10.57 7.14
CA LYS A 263 -27.19 -9.39 7.88
C LYS A 263 -26.69 -8.06 7.32
N LEU A 264 -25.52 -8.04 6.71
CA LEU A 264 -24.90 -6.85 6.13
C LEU A 264 -24.39 -7.15 4.72
N LEU A 265 -24.06 -6.08 3.97
CA LEU A 265 -23.36 -6.18 2.69
C LEU A 265 -24.09 -7.07 1.65
N SER A 266 -25.42 -7.06 1.63
CA SER A 266 -26.22 -7.86 0.67
C SER A 266 -25.99 -7.48 -0.79
N ASN A 267 -25.58 -6.23 -1.05
CA ASN A 267 -25.26 -5.71 -2.38
C ASN A 267 -23.75 -5.65 -2.66
N HIS A 268 -22.94 -6.34 -1.85
CA HIS A 268 -21.50 -6.43 -2.00
C HIS A 268 -21.10 -7.91 -2.03
N PRO A 269 -20.22 -8.35 -2.96
CA PRO A 269 -19.79 -9.75 -3.02
C PRO A 269 -19.19 -10.23 -1.70
N PRO A 270 -19.23 -11.55 -1.40
CA PRO A 270 -18.61 -12.06 -0.17
C PRO A 270 -17.14 -11.66 -0.05
N ILE A 271 -16.75 -11.17 1.13
CA ILE A 271 -15.34 -10.93 1.44
C ILE A 271 -14.58 -12.26 1.44
N LYS A 272 -13.43 -12.28 0.78
CA LYS A 272 -12.71 -13.52 0.44
C LYS A 272 -11.52 -13.77 1.36
N PHE A 273 -10.93 -12.72 1.93
CA PHE A 273 -9.86 -12.84 2.92
C PHE A 273 -9.81 -11.69 3.95
N MET A 274 -9.13 -11.95 5.07
CA MET A 274 -8.88 -10.98 6.14
C MET A 274 -7.43 -10.96 6.60
N VAL A 275 -6.89 -9.76 6.81
CA VAL A 275 -5.62 -9.51 7.52
C VAL A 275 -5.92 -8.79 8.83
N SER A 276 -5.79 -9.50 9.94
CA SER A 276 -6.03 -8.98 11.30
C SER A 276 -4.71 -8.62 11.97
N ILE A 277 -4.58 -7.40 12.50
CA ILE A 277 -3.42 -6.99 13.30
C ILE A 277 -3.93 -6.52 14.66
N SER A 278 -3.63 -7.26 15.72
CA SER A 278 -4.07 -6.93 17.09
C SER A 278 -5.58 -6.71 17.23
N GLY A 279 -6.41 -7.44 16.49
CA GLY A 279 -7.87 -7.36 16.58
C GLY A 279 -8.43 -8.18 17.74
N SER A 280 -9.64 -7.86 18.19
CA SER A 280 -10.37 -8.65 19.18
C SER A 280 -11.79 -8.94 18.72
N LYS A 281 -12.45 -9.91 19.37
CA LYS A 281 -13.92 -10.00 19.30
C LYS A 281 -14.56 -8.78 19.95
N PHE A 282 -15.75 -8.41 19.49
CA PHE A 282 -16.68 -7.64 20.30
C PHE A 282 -17.06 -8.46 21.55
N ARG A 283 -17.39 -7.81 22.67
CA ARG A 283 -17.84 -8.50 23.90
C ARG A 283 -19.32 -8.35 24.18
N ASP A 284 -20.01 -7.53 23.39
CA ASP A 284 -21.47 -7.48 23.41
C ASP A 284 -22.02 -8.87 23.02
N PRO A 285 -22.88 -9.49 23.86
CA PRO A 285 -23.40 -10.83 23.59
C PRO A 285 -24.23 -10.92 22.31
N ILE A 286 -25.00 -9.88 21.98
CA ILE A 286 -25.85 -9.84 20.79
C ILE A 286 -24.98 -9.83 19.54
N ILE A 287 -23.91 -9.03 19.54
CA ILE A 287 -22.94 -9.02 18.46
C ILE A 287 -22.25 -10.39 18.34
N CYS A 288 -21.85 -10.99 19.46
CA CYS A 288 -21.20 -12.30 19.47
C CYS A 288 -22.08 -13.40 18.87
N ASP A 289 -23.35 -13.45 19.27
CA ASP A 289 -24.34 -14.44 18.83
C ASP A 289 -24.67 -14.35 17.34
N VAL A 290 -24.27 -13.26 16.68
CA VAL A 290 -24.39 -13.06 15.23
C VAL A 290 -23.04 -13.23 14.55
N ALA A 291 -22.07 -12.36 14.85
CA ALA A 291 -20.79 -12.31 14.14
C ALA A 291 -19.95 -13.59 14.29
N TYR A 292 -20.05 -14.28 15.43
CA TYR A 292 -19.19 -15.42 15.77
C TYR A 292 -20.01 -16.68 16.08
N LYS A 293 -21.27 -16.72 15.63
CA LYS A 293 -22.18 -17.86 15.82
C LYS A 293 -21.60 -19.17 15.27
N ASP A 294 -21.07 -19.09 14.05
CA ASP A 294 -20.44 -20.19 13.33
C ASP A 294 -18.98 -19.81 13.01
N PRO A 295 -18.07 -20.78 12.86
CA PRO A 295 -16.70 -20.49 12.44
C PRO A 295 -16.66 -19.73 11.11
N ILE A 296 -15.95 -18.60 11.10
CA ILE A 296 -15.79 -17.74 9.92
C ILE A 296 -14.90 -18.45 8.91
N LYS A 297 -15.47 -18.79 7.75
CA LYS A 297 -14.80 -19.56 6.67
C LYS A 297 -13.86 -18.75 5.78
N VAL A 298 -13.82 -17.43 5.97
CA VAL A 298 -12.94 -16.52 5.22
C VAL A 298 -11.48 -16.81 5.57
N LYS A 299 -10.62 -16.98 4.56
CA LYS A 299 -9.18 -17.16 4.76
C LYS A 299 -8.63 -15.98 5.55
N SER A 300 -7.87 -16.23 6.60
CA SER A 300 -7.36 -15.15 7.44
C SER A 300 -5.93 -15.33 7.89
N VAL A 301 -5.24 -14.21 8.06
CA VAL A 301 -3.97 -14.11 8.75
C VAL A 301 -4.11 -13.17 9.95
N HIS A 302 -3.55 -13.56 11.09
CA HIS A 302 -3.64 -12.82 12.35
C HIS A 302 -2.23 -12.54 12.88
N PHE A 303 -1.88 -11.26 12.94
CA PHE A 303 -0.66 -10.77 13.57
C PHE A 303 -0.91 -10.49 15.06
N ILE A 304 -0.15 -11.17 15.92
CA ILE A 304 -0.32 -11.11 17.37
C ILE A 304 1.02 -10.75 18.03
N GLY A 305 1.04 -9.63 18.75
CA GLY A 305 2.20 -9.17 19.49
C GLY A 305 2.37 -9.93 20.82
N GLU A 306 3.56 -10.46 21.07
CA GLU A 306 3.86 -11.20 22.31
C GLU A 306 3.78 -10.33 23.57
N LYS A 307 3.97 -9.01 23.43
CA LYS A 307 3.85 -8.02 24.51
C LYS A 307 2.57 -7.18 24.40
N ASP A 308 1.66 -7.54 23.49
CA ASP A 308 0.42 -6.81 23.28
C ASP A 308 -0.56 -7.09 24.42
N TRP A 309 -1.19 -6.03 24.94
CA TRP A 309 -2.25 -6.15 25.93
C TRP A 309 -3.51 -6.80 25.33
N LEU A 310 -3.66 -6.78 24.00
CA LEU A 310 -4.68 -7.51 23.25
C LEU A 310 -4.24 -8.92 22.82
N LYS A 311 -3.10 -9.46 23.27
CA LYS A 311 -2.64 -10.79 22.85
C LYS A 311 -3.70 -11.88 22.99
N VAL A 312 -4.24 -12.05 24.21
CA VAL A 312 -5.28 -13.08 24.48
C VAL A 312 -6.57 -12.80 23.70
N PRO A 313 -7.13 -11.56 23.72
CA PRO A 313 -8.26 -11.22 22.85
C PRO A 313 -8.03 -11.46 21.34
N SER A 314 -6.79 -11.32 20.86
CA SER A 314 -6.43 -11.59 19.46
C SER A 314 -6.40 -13.08 19.15
N GLU A 315 -5.93 -13.91 20.09
CA GLU A 315 -5.99 -15.36 19.99
C GLU A 315 -7.45 -15.86 20.01
N GLU A 316 -8.29 -15.27 20.87
CA GLU A 316 -9.72 -15.54 20.91
C GLU A 316 -10.42 -15.15 19.60
N LEU A 317 -10.06 -14.03 18.99
CA LEU A 317 -10.56 -13.64 17.67
C LEU A 317 -10.11 -14.62 16.59
N ALA A 318 -8.82 -14.97 16.55
CA ALA A 318 -8.28 -15.92 15.58
C ALA A 318 -9.01 -17.26 15.64
N SER A 319 -9.32 -17.77 16.85
CA SER A 319 -10.08 -19.02 17.02
C SER A 319 -11.51 -19.00 16.47
N ALA A 320 -12.05 -17.82 16.12
CA ALA A 320 -13.35 -17.71 15.45
C ALA A 320 -13.27 -18.00 13.95
N PHE A 321 -12.07 -18.01 13.37
CA PHE A 321 -11.83 -18.27 11.96
C PHE A 321 -11.45 -19.74 11.73
N ASP A 322 -11.80 -20.25 10.56
CA ASP A 322 -11.41 -21.58 10.10
C ASP A 322 -9.94 -21.56 9.65
N GLU A 323 -9.11 -22.41 10.26
CA GLU A 323 -7.69 -22.59 9.94
C GLU A 323 -6.89 -21.28 9.70
N PRO A 324 -6.89 -20.33 10.66
CA PRO A 324 -6.19 -19.05 10.49
C PRO A 324 -4.67 -19.24 10.46
N LEU A 325 -3.98 -18.48 9.60
CA LEU A 325 -2.54 -18.31 9.73
C LEU A 325 -2.25 -17.35 10.89
N ILE A 326 -1.50 -17.78 11.90
CA ILE A 326 -1.12 -16.93 13.04
C ILE A 326 0.37 -16.58 12.93
N ILE A 327 0.69 -15.28 12.85
CA ILE A 327 2.06 -14.75 12.84
C ILE A 327 2.29 -14.00 14.16
N ARG A 328 3.23 -14.48 14.97
CA ARG A 328 3.54 -13.91 16.29
C ARG A 328 4.78 -13.03 16.23
N HIS A 329 4.71 -11.79 16.68
CA HIS A 329 5.86 -10.86 16.64
C HIS A 329 6.25 -10.39 18.06
N PRO A 330 7.52 -10.01 18.32
CA PRO A 330 8.01 -9.73 19.68
C PRO A 330 7.56 -8.39 20.28
N GLN A 331 6.81 -7.58 19.53
CA GLN A 331 6.44 -6.21 19.90
C GLN A 331 5.11 -6.19 20.67
N GLY A 332 4.74 -4.99 21.15
CA GLY A 332 3.46 -4.73 21.79
C GLY A 332 2.36 -4.42 20.77
N HIS A 333 1.47 -3.51 21.14
CA HIS A 333 0.34 -3.07 20.32
C HIS A 333 0.78 -2.19 19.13
N THR A 334 1.23 -2.83 18.05
CA THR A 334 1.73 -2.14 16.86
C THR A 334 1.55 -3.00 15.62
N VAL A 335 1.43 -2.35 14.46
CA VAL A 335 1.68 -3.01 13.17
C VAL A 335 3.14 -3.46 13.15
N PRO A 336 3.43 -4.76 12.94
CA PRO A 336 4.80 -5.25 12.87
C PRO A 336 5.51 -4.65 11.66
N ARG A 337 6.84 -4.52 11.72
CA ARG A 337 7.65 -4.23 10.53
C ARG A 337 8.01 -5.55 9.90
N LEU A 338 7.84 -5.70 8.59
CA LEU A 338 8.14 -6.94 7.87
C LEU A 338 9.12 -6.61 6.75
N GLY A 339 10.43 -6.76 6.99
CA GLY A 339 11.44 -6.60 5.95
C GLY A 339 11.85 -5.15 5.63
N SER A 340 11.94 -4.26 6.61
CA SER A 340 12.64 -2.98 6.39
C SER A 340 14.16 -3.19 6.38
N HIS A 341 14.85 -2.64 5.37
CA HIS A 341 16.31 -2.69 5.15
C HIS A 341 17.16 -1.98 6.22
N SER A 342 16.88 -2.18 7.50
CA SER A 342 17.96 -2.08 8.49
C SER A 342 18.92 -3.23 8.20
N SER A 343 20.22 -2.97 8.26
CA SER A 343 21.35 -3.92 8.12
C SER A 343 21.31 -5.16 9.04
N GLN A 344 20.21 -5.36 9.75
CA GLN A 344 19.81 -6.56 10.48
C GLN A 344 18.35 -6.88 10.13
N ILE A 345 18.11 -7.55 9.00
CA ILE A 345 16.85 -8.27 8.81
C ILE A 345 16.86 -9.40 9.86
N SER A 346 15.89 -9.41 10.76
CA SER A 346 15.83 -10.46 11.76
C SER A 346 15.31 -11.75 11.12
N LEU A 347 15.79 -12.91 11.59
CA LEU A 347 15.26 -14.22 11.18
C LEU A 347 13.73 -14.30 11.28
N PHE A 348 13.15 -13.57 12.23
CA PHE A 348 11.70 -13.46 12.38
C PHE A 348 11.03 -12.76 11.19
N ASP A 349 11.63 -11.69 10.67
CA ASP A 349 11.10 -10.91 9.55
C ASP A 349 11.08 -11.75 8.27
N ASP A 350 12.17 -12.49 7.99
CA ASP A 350 12.25 -13.36 6.81
C ASP A 350 11.19 -14.47 6.83
N VAL A 351 11.01 -15.12 7.98
CA VAL A 351 10.01 -16.19 8.14
C VAL A 351 8.61 -15.63 7.96
N SER A 352 8.32 -14.48 8.57
CA SER A 352 6.99 -13.85 8.49
C SER A 352 6.68 -13.35 7.08
N VAL A 353 7.65 -12.73 6.39
CA VAL A 353 7.51 -12.29 4.99
C VAL A 353 7.26 -13.49 4.10
N LYS A 354 7.99 -14.59 4.29
CA LYS A 354 7.79 -15.82 3.51
C LYS A 354 6.40 -16.43 3.74
N GLN A 355 6.00 -16.63 4.99
CA GLN A 355 4.68 -17.18 5.33
C GLN A 355 3.54 -16.33 4.76
N LEU A 356 3.65 -15.01 4.88
CA LEU A 356 2.64 -14.10 4.35
C LEU A 356 2.63 -14.07 2.83
N SER A 357 3.79 -14.13 2.18
CA SER A 357 3.89 -14.19 0.72
C SER A 357 3.26 -15.48 0.19
N GLU A 358 3.58 -16.64 0.77
CA GLU A 358 2.97 -17.93 0.41
C GLU A 358 1.44 -17.91 0.61
N TRP A 359 0.98 -17.39 1.74
CA TRP A 359 -0.45 -17.24 2.02
C TRP A 359 -1.14 -16.32 1.00
N SER A 360 -0.54 -15.17 0.68
CA SER A 360 -1.09 -14.21 -0.28
C SER A 360 -1.18 -14.78 -1.69
N SER A 361 -0.21 -15.60 -2.11
CA SER A 361 -0.23 -16.28 -3.40
C SER A 361 -1.40 -17.26 -3.48
N HIS A 362 -1.64 -18.07 -2.45
CA HIS A 362 -2.79 -18.98 -2.42
C HIS A 362 -4.13 -18.23 -2.45
N VAL A 363 -4.23 -17.09 -1.74
CA VAL A 363 -5.43 -16.25 -1.83
C VAL A 363 -5.66 -15.80 -3.27
N LEU A 364 -4.64 -15.27 -3.94
CA LEU A 364 -4.76 -14.78 -5.31
C LEU A 364 -5.06 -15.88 -6.33
N GLU A 365 -4.56 -17.11 -6.11
CA GLU A 365 -4.92 -18.28 -6.90
C GLU A 365 -6.41 -18.62 -6.78
N ASP A 366 -6.95 -18.64 -5.55
CA ASP A 366 -8.37 -18.87 -5.32
C ASP A 366 -9.23 -17.79 -5.99
N LEU A 367 -8.82 -16.52 -5.89
CA LEU A 367 -9.51 -15.40 -6.55
C LEU A 367 -9.62 -15.60 -8.06
N LYS A 368 -8.53 -16.01 -8.71
CA LYS A 368 -8.50 -16.30 -10.15
C LYS A 368 -9.38 -17.49 -10.52
N SER A 369 -9.45 -18.51 -9.66
CA SER A 369 -10.28 -19.69 -9.90
C SER A 369 -11.77 -19.41 -9.80
N ALA A 370 -12.18 -18.47 -8.93
CA ALA A 370 -13.58 -18.10 -8.72
C ALA A 370 -14.18 -17.28 -9.88
N ASP A 371 -13.34 -16.64 -10.71
CA ASP A 371 -13.78 -15.84 -11.86
C ASP A 371 -13.97 -16.68 -13.15
N VAL A 372 -13.66 -17.98 -13.14
CA VAL A 372 -13.92 -18.88 -14.26
C VAL A 372 -15.39 -19.32 -14.24
N PRO A 373 -16.21 -18.98 -15.25
CA PRO A 373 -17.58 -19.46 -15.30
C PRO A 373 -17.59 -20.99 -15.37
N GLU A 374 -18.27 -21.65 -14.43
CA GLU A 374 -18.63 -23.06 -14.61
C GLU A 374 -19.32 -23.20 -15.97
N ALA A 375 -18.72 -24.00 -16.86
CA ALA A 375 -19.33 -24.32 -18.13
C ALA A 375 -20.70 -24.96 -17.85
N LEU A 376 -21.75 -24.27 -18.29
CA LEU A 376 -23.15 -24.69 -18.22
C LEU A 376 -23.30 -26.18 -18.58
N ASP A 377 -23.51 -27.01 -17.57
CA ASP A 377 -24.09 -28.33 -17.77
C ASP A 377 -25.57 -28.13 -18.13
N SER A 378 -25.91 -28.50 -19.36
CA SER A 378 -27.25 -28.40 -19.93
C SER A 378 -28.20 -29.43 -19.30
N GLY A 379 -28.68 -29.14 -18.09
CA GLY A 379 -29.79 -29.84 -17.44
C GLY A 379 -31.13 -29.14 -17.69
N LYS A 380 -32.10 -29.86 -18.28
CA LYS A 380 -33.47 -29.41 -18.61
C LYS A 380 -34.27 -28.91 -17.38
N PRO A 381 -35.29 -28.06 -17.58
CA PRO A 381 -36.00 -27.38 -16.51
C PRO A 381 -37.03 -28.29 -15.83
N SER A 382 -37.14 -28.17 -14.50
CA SER A 382 -38.32 -28.63 -13.76
C SER A 382 -39.05 -27.41 -13.20
N ASP A 383 -40.29 -27.25 -13.64
CA ASP A 383 -41.28 -26.32 -13.09
C ASP A 383 -41.43 -26.51 -11.58
N LYS A 384 -41.43 -25.39 -10.82
CA LYS A 384 -42.50 -25.08 -9.86
C LYS A 384 -42.34 -23.71 -9.20
N GLU A 385 -43.36 -22.90 -9.52
CA GLU A 385 -44.16 -22.04 -8.64
C GLU A 385 -43.54 -20.83 -7.95
N ALA A 386 -44.05 -19.69 -8.44
CA ALA A 386 -43.98 -18.37 -7.84
C ALA A 386 -44.87 -18.25 -6.59
N ALA A 387 -44.31 -17.62 -5.56
CA ALA A 387 -44.99 -16.76 -4.60
C ALA A 387 -43.92 -15.73 -4.18
N GLY A 388 -44.07 -14.44 -4.40
CA GLY A 388 -45.15 -13.59 -3.89
C GLY A 388 -44.50 -12.65 -2.89
N ALA A 389 -44.35 -11.39 -3.30
CA ALA A 389 -43.68 -10.33 -2.54
C ALA A 389 -44.40 -10.00 -1.22
N GLU A 390 -43.61 -9.70 -0.17
CA GLU A 390 -43.86 -8.66 0.83
C GLU A 390 -42.76 -8.74 1.90
N PHE A 391 -41.92 -7.71 2.05
CA PHE A 391 -41.30 -7.34 3.33
C PHE A 391 -40.55 -6.00 3.18
N THR A 392 -41.04 -4.95 3.86
CA THR A 392 -40.19 -4.04 4.64
C THR A 392 -41.08 -3.36 5.70
N GLU A 393 -40.99 -3.82 6.95
CA GLU A 393 -41.06 -2.96 8.13
C GLU A 393 -40.53 -3.70 9.36
N ASN A 394 -39.84 -2.95 10.21
CA ASN A 394 -39.36 -3.26 11.57
C ASN A 394 -38.00 -3.95 11.74
N LEU A 395 -36.96 -3.11 11.76
CA LEU A 395 -35.75 -3.31 12.55
C LEU A 395 -35.73 -2.27 13.68
N VAL A 396 -36.52 -2.51 14.73
CA VAL A 396 -36.31 -1.93 16.08
C VAL A 396 -36.81 -2.96 17.09
N LYS A 397 -35.89 -3.43 17.94
CA LYS A 397 -36.04 -4.36 19.09
C LYS A 397 -36.03 -5.85 18.78
N ALA A 398 -34.87 -6.48 18.98
CA ALA A 398 -34.67 -7.45 20.07
C ALA A 398 -33.17 -7.70 20.24
#